data_AF-A0A955WFY9-F1
#
_entry.id   AF-A0A955WFY9-F1
#
_cell.length_a   1.000
_cell.length_b   1.000
_cell.length_c   1.000
_cell.angle_alpha   90.00
_cell.angle_beta   90.00
_cell.angle_gamma   90.00
#
_symmetry.space_group_name_H-M   'P 1'
#
loop_
_entity.id
_entity.type
_entity.pdbx_description
1 polymer ?
#
loop_
_entity_poly.entity_id
_entity_poly.type
_entity_poly.pdbx_seq_one_letter_code
_entity_poly.pdbx_strand_id
1 'polypeptide(L)'
;EGQSWRTMLAEDDPATRSDERLAEHLRVLLRVTEALAFAHAQGVIHRDLKPENVMVGRFGEVYLLDWGIAVTLRDDADPRVPRLSEETDITGTPHYMAPEMASGARDRQGPATDVFLLGATLYEVLTGRTPYQGRTPLSLMVAATRGRIEPLPPFVDRRLGALTLEAMRLDPAERPASVTALADRIRAWLEQRPALRLLDDAAGRIAALEAAVEAPSVNRMAREADFDGIRATLAQVAPLLPAGVVEPFAGRAAVAMARVALAEGDPEAARVRLSLPGVQIDPEVLAPLEMTIRQQRLEQARKAAEAEKMDRRVGRRVRGIVGLPLGALWVLLPLHAAVTGAIPPLTVVATGNAAIGLVVLALFAARWQHLGGTVPNRLLLLSWIIATFGFALFEYWGDRQGFSPQNVYVIQLLMVTIIAGIYSIGIEPRSWPVIFTTAAATFVGAMLPDQVMAVTAANNFFIVAILLYAAWTMPRTPARSGA
;
A
#
# COMPACT_ATOMS: atom_id res chain seq x y z
N GLU A 1 58.26 15.75 -14.68
CA GLU A 1 57.25 15.55 -15.73
C GLU A 1 55.88 15.53 -15.07
N GLY A 2 54.93 16.34 -15.52
CA GLY A 2 53.60 16.46 -14.93
C GLY A 2 52.84 17.58 -15.62
N GLN A 3 51.53 17.64 -15.43
CA GLN A 3 50.68 18.71 -15.96
C GLN A 3 49.94 19.43 -14.83
N SER A 4 49.57 20.69 -15.06
CA SER A 4 48.76 21.45 -14.12
C SER A 4 47.37 20.82 -14.02
N TRP A 5 46.81 20.80 -12.82
CA TRP A 5 45.45 20.32 -12.61
C TRP A 5 44.43 21.18 -13.36
N ARG A 6 44.71 22.49 -13.55
CA ARG A 6 43.90 23.36 -14.42
C ARG A 6 43.80 22.83 -15.85
N THR A 7 44.91 22.36 -16.43
CA THR A 7 44.92 21.79 -17.79
C THR A 7 44.05 20.53 -17.84
N MET A 8 44.16 19.67 -16.83
CA MET A 8 43.33 18.47 -16.73
C MET A 8 41.84 18.77 -16.62
N LEU A 9 41.47 19.83 -15.88
CA LEU A 9 40.09 20.28 -15.75
C LEU A 9 39.56 20.92 -17.04
N ALA A 10 40.40 21.64 -17.80
CA ALA A 10 40.02 22.24 -19.07
C ALA A 10 39.70 21.20 -20.15
N GLU A 11 40.26 20.00 -20.04
CA GLU A 11 40.03 18.86 -20.93
C GLU A 11 38.85 17.97 -20.49
N ASP A 12 38.29 18.19 -19.29
CA ASP A 12 37.20 17.41 -18.70
C ASP A 12 35.90 18.22 -18.68
N ASP A 13 34.88 17.80 -19.45
CA ASP A 13 33.56 18.42 -19.41
C ASP A 13 32.74 17.87 -18.23
N PRO A 14 32.44 18.68 -17.19
CA PRO A 14 31.75 18.21 -15.99
C PRO A 14 30.35 17.66 -16.24
N ALA A 15 29.69 18.07 -17.34
CA ALA A 15 28.33 17.63 -17.67
C ALA A 15 28.29 16.24 -18.31
N THR A 16 29.39 15.80 -18.92
CA THR A 16 29.45 14.53 -19.69
C THR A 16 30.52 13.56 -19.18
N ARG A 17 31.36 13.98 -18.25
CA ARG A 17 32.42 13.14 -17.68
C ARG A 17 31.88 11.90 -16.99
N SER A 18 32.72 10.86 -16.98
CA SER A 18 32.46 9.67 -16.20
C SER A 18 32.64 9.91 -14.70
N ASP A 19 31.99 9.09 -13.90
CA ASP A 19 32.16 9.14 -12.45
C ASP A 19 33.57 8.76 -11.98
N GLU A 20 34.26 7.94 -12.75
CA GLU A 20 35.65 7.60 -12.43
C GLU A 20 36.57 8.79 -12.67
N ARG A 21 36.29 9.59 -13.71
CA ARG A 21 37.01 10.84 -13.96
C ARG A 21 36.78 11.87 -12.86
N LEU A 22 35.55 12.01 -12.38
CA LEU A 22 35.27 12.81 -11.18
C LEU A 22 36.04 12.26 -9.97
N ALA A 23 36.05 10.94 -9.76
CA ALA A 23 36.77 10.33 -8.65
C ALA A 23 38.29 10.58 -8.72
N GLU A 24 38.89 10.60 -9.90
CA GLU A 24 40.29 11.00 -10.10
C GLU A 24 40.54 12.44 -9.59
N HIS A 25 39.70 13.39 -9.98
CA HIS A 25 39.83 14.78 -9.52
C HIS A 25 39.63 14.92 -8.00
N LEU A 26 38.69 14.16 -7.41
CA LEU A 26 38.52 14.14 -5.96
C LEU A 26 39.73 13.53 -5.25
N ARG A 27 40.39 12.51 -5.82
CA ARG A 27 41.64 11.97 -5.27
C ARG A 27 42.77 13.00 -5.31
N VAL A 28 42.86 13.80 -6.37
CA VAL A 28 43.81 14.93 -6.44
C VAL A 28 43.53 15.94 -5.33
N LEU A 29 42.26 16.35 -5.17
CA LEU A 29 41.84 17.25 -4.09
C LEU A 29 42.19 16.67 -2.71
N LEU A 30 41.97 15.37 -2.48
CA LEU A 30 42.34 14.72 -1.22
C LEU A 30 43.84 14.79 -0.93
N ARG A 31 44.71 14.63 -1.94
CA ARG A 31 46.16 14.85 -1.74
C ARG A 31 46.52 16.29 -1.40
N VAL A 32 45.80 17.26 -1.99
CA VAL A 32 45.94 18.67 -1.60
C VAL A 32 45.55 18.88 -0.14
N THR A 33 44.47 18.22 0.34
CA THR A 33 44.08 18.31 1.76
C THR A 33 45.15 17.76 2.70
N GLU A 34 45.90 16.73 2.29
CA GLU A 34 47.01 16.17 3.08
C GLU A 34 48.15 17.20 3.25
N ALA A 35 48.51 17.90 2.17
CA ALA A 35 49.52 18.95 2.20
C ALA A 35 49.08 20.15 3.06
N LEU A 36 47.82 20.59 2.92
CA LEU A 36 47.28 21.68 3.74
C LEU A 36 47.16 21.30 5.21
N ALA A 37 46.74 20.07 5.53
CA ALA A 37 46.66 19.60 6.91
C ALA A 37 48.04 19.64 7.60
N PHE A 38 49.09 19.25 6.88
CA PHE A 38 50.46 19.38 7.37
C PHE A 38 50.85 20.84 7.62
N ALA A 39 50.59 21.74 6.66
CA ALA A 39 50.88 23.16 6.83
C ALA A 39 50.12 23.79 8.01
N HIS A 40 48.83 23.46 8.16
CA HIS A 40 47.98 23.91 9.26
C HIS A 40 48.51 23.44 10.61
N ALA A 41 49.01 22.20 10.70
CA ALA A 41 49.66 21.68 11.91
C ALA A 41 50.96 22.43 12.26
N GLN A 42 51.62 23.05 11.27
CA GLN A 42 52.76 23.97 11.48
C GLN A 42 52.32 25.43 11.72
N GLY A 43 51.02 25.71 11.77
CA GLY A 43 50.49 27.06 11.94
C GLY A 43 50.64 27.95 10.70
N VAL A 44 50.79 27.36 9.52
CA VAL A 44 50.90 28.05 8.23
C VAL A 44 49.61 27.87 7.45
N ILE A 45 49.10 28.95 6.85
CA ILE A 45 47.95 28.93 5.93
C ILE A 45 48.40 29.30 4.51
N HIS A 46 47.85 28.64 3.50
CA HIS A 46 48.31 28.72 2.11
C HIS A 46 47.83 29.97 1.37
N ARG A 47 46.54 30.34 1.54
CA ARG A 47 45.91 31.56 1.00
C ARG A 47 45.79 31.71 -0.53
N ASP A 48 46.48 30.92 -1.35
CA ASP A 48 46.25 30.89 -2.83
C ASP A 48 45.99 29.49 -3.40
N LEU A 49 45.14 28.69 -2.76
CA LEU A 49 44.77 27.39 -3.33
C LEU A 49 43.80 27.56 -4.52
N LYS A 50 44.17 26.95 -5.65
CA LYS A 50 43.43 26.85 -6.92
C LYS A 50 44.06 25.77 -7.82
N PRO A 51 43.38 25.28 -8.87
CA PRO A 51 43.93 24.22 -9.72
C PRO A 51 45.27 24.55 -10.42
N GLU A 52 45.55 25.82 -10.70
CA GLU A 52 46.82 26.28 -11.28
C GLU A 52 48.02 25.93 -10.40
N ASN A 53 47.80 25.99 -9.08
CA ASN A 53 48.81 25.78 -8.06
C ASN A 53 48.93 24.29 -7.68
N VAL A 54 48.33 23.39 -8.45
CA VAL A 54 48.42 21.93 -8.24
C VAL A 54 48.99 21.28 -9.48
N MET A 55 50.07 20.52 -9.31
CA MET A 55 50.68 19.71 -10.37
C MET A 55 50.42 18.23 -10.14
N VAL A 56 50.01 17.53 -11.20
CA VAL A 56 49.79 16.09 -11.19
C VAL A 56 50.85 15.39 -12.03
N GLY A 57 51.59 14.50 -11.40
CA GLY A 57 52.63 13.65 -12.00
C GLY A 57 52.06 12.48 -12.79
N ARG A 58 52.91 11.83 -13.59
CA ARG A 58 52.52 10.70 -14.46
C ARG A 58 52.11 9.45 -13.69
N PHE A 59 52.53 9.30 -12.43
CA PHE A 59 52.21 8.15 -11.59
C PHE A 59 51.23 8.51 -10.46
N GLY A 60 50.52 9.63 -10.60
CA GLY A 60 49.50 10.08 -9.64
C GLY A 60 50.05 10.85 -8.45
N GLU A 61 51.32 11.28 -8.51
CA GLU A 61 51.87 12.22 -7.53
C GLU A 61 51.15 13.57 -7.64
N VAL A 62 50.87 14.20 -6.50
CA VAL A 62 50.21 15.51 -6.46
C VAL A 62 51.08 16.46 -5.66
N TYR A 63 51.43 17.58 -6.27
CA TYR A 63 52.25 18.62 -5.67
C TYR A 63 51.43 19.90 -5.54
N LEU A 64 51.27 20.39 -4.30
CA LEU A 64 50.74 21.73 -4.03
C LEU A 64 51.89 22.74 -4.10
N LEU A 65 51.77 23.69 -5.01
CA LEU A 65 52.76 24.69 -5.36
C LEU A 65 52.33 26.09 -4.90
N ASP A 66 53.26 27.05 -5.07
CA ASP A 66 53.03 28.48 -4.90
C ASP A 66 52.58 28.89 -3.49
N TRP A 67 53.48 28.68 -2.54
CA TRP A 67 53.38 29.17 -1.17
C TRP A 67 53.77 30.65 -1.03
N GLY A 68 53.79 31.41 -2.14
CA GLY A 68 54.35 32.76 -2.22
C GLY A 68 53.60 33.81 -1.40
N ILE A 69 52.33 33.53 -1.05
CA ILE A 69 51.52 34.38 -0.16
C ILE A 69 51.08 33.66 1.11
N ALA A 70 51.71 32.53 1.42
CA ALA A 70 51.45 31.80 2.63
C ALA A 70 51.89 32.61 3.84
N VAL A 71 51.13 32.53 4.93
CA VAL A 71 51.43 33.26 6.16
C VAL A 71 51.41 32.34 7.35
N THR A 72 52.20 32.69 8.36
CA THR A 72 52.17 32.02 9.66
C THR A 72 51.25 32.73 10.64
N LEU A 73 50.55 31.94 11.44
CA LEU A 73 49.71 32.36 12.57
C LEU A 73 50.49 32.35 13.90
N ARG A 74 51.76 31.90 13.88
CA ARG A 74 52.60 31.77 15.06
C ARG A 74 53.59 32.92 15.15
N ASP A 75 53.74 33.48 16.36
CA ASP A 75 54.72 34.54 16.61
C ASP A 75 56.16 34.01 16.63
N ASP A 76 56.38 32.72 16.88
CA ASP A 76 57.69 32.08 17.00
C ASP A 76 58.14 31.27 15.76
N ALA A 77 57.43 31.42 14.64
CA ALA A 77 57.74 30.71 13.39
C ALA A 77 59.02 31.19 12.68
N ASP A 78 59.47 30.43 11.67
CA ASP A 78 60.62 30.79 10.82
C ASP A 78 60.43 32.20 10.22
N PRO A 79 61.36 33.14 10.45
CA PRO A 79 61.28 34.52 9.92
C PRO A 79 61.15 34.64 8.40
N ARG A 80 61.41 33.56 7.66
CA ARG A 80 61.23 33.51 6.20
C ARG A 80 59.76 33.42 5.78
N VAL A 81 58.86 33.04 6.68
CA VAL A 81 57.41 32.99 6.41
C VAL A 81 56.77 34.27 6.97
N PRO A 82 56.14 35.11 6.14
CA PRO A 82 55.48 36.33 6.60
C PRO A 82 54.42 36.06 7.67
N ARG A 83 54.31 36.94 8.65
CA ARG A 83 53.23 36.86 9.65
C ARG A 83 51.96 37.51 9.11
N LEU A 84 50.80 36.92 9.40
CA LEU A 84 49.52 37.48 8.99
C LEU A 84 49.29 38.91 9.53
N SER A 85 49.86 39.24 10.70
CA SER A 85 49.79 40.57 11.32
C SER A 85 50.62 41.63 10.58
N GLU A 86 51.62 41.22 9.80
CA GLU A 86 52.53 42.10 9.06
C GLU A 86 52.09 42.35 7.62
N GLU A 87 51.16 41.54 7.11
CA GLU A 87 50.55 41.73 5.79
C GLU A 87 49.70 42.99 5.74
N THR A 88 49.85 43.81 4.70
CA THR A 88 49.03 45.02 4.47
C THR A 88 48.06 44.87 3.31
N ASP A 89 48.43 44.11 2.29
CA ASP A 89 47.75 44.08 1.00
C ASP A 89 46.73 42.93 0.90
N ILE A 90 45.68 43.13 0.09
CA ILE A 90 44.75 42.05 -0.26
C ILE A 90 45.40 41.23 -1.37
N THR A 91 45.92 40.06 -1.01
CA THR A 91 46.64 39.13 -1.89
C THR A 91 45.86 37.83 -2.09
N GLY A 92 46.03 37.22 -3.27
CA GLY A 92 45.36 35.98 -3.69
C GLY A 92 44.55 36.14 -4.98
N THR A 93 43.93 35.05 -5.42
CA THR A 93 43.18 35.02 -6.69
C THR A 93 41.70 35.31 -6.49
N PRO A 94 41.15 36.45 -6.99
CA PRO A 94 39.77 36.87 -6.69
C PRO A 94 38.68 35.84 -7.05
N HIS A 95 38.93 34.94 -7.99
CA HIS A 95 37.98 33.90 -8.40
C HIS A 95 37.73 32.81 -7.34
N TYR A 96 38.66 32.63 -6.39
CA TYR A 96 38.60 31.60 -5.33
C TYR A 96 38.65 32.19 -3.93
N MET A 97 38.90 33.50 -3.83
CA MET A 97 39.23 34.19 -2.60
C MET A 97 38.13 34.07 -1.55
N ALA A 98 38.50 33.71 -0.32
CA ALA A 98 37.55 33.67 0.79
C ALA A 98 37.03 35.08 1.14
N PRO A 99 35.80 35.23 1.65
CA PRO A 99 35.23 36.53 2.00
C PRO A 99 36.07 37.34 3.00
N GLU A 100 36.67 36.69 4.00
CA GLU A 100 37.57 37.31 4.98
C GLU A 100 38.91 37.79 4.36
N MET A 101 39.36 37.15 3.27
CA MET A 101 40.51 37.63 2.50
C MET A 101 40.12 38.85 1.65
N ALA A 102 38.98 38.76 0.94
CA ALA A 102 38.49 39.82 0.07
C ALA A 102 38.11 41.11 0.84
N SER A 103 37.71 40.99 2.10
CA SER A 103 37.43 42.12 2.99
C SER A 103 38.66 42.65 3.73
N GLY A 104 39.80 41.95 3.69
CA GLY A 104 40.98 42.28 4.50
C GLY A 104 40.79 42.02 6.00
N ALA A 105 39.84 41.19 6.41
CA ALA A 105 39.56 40.86 7.82
C ALA A 105 40.58 39.85 8.36
N ARG A 106 41.79 40.34 8.67
CA ARG A 106 42.94 39.51 9.09
C ARG A 106 42.66 38.69 10.35
N ASP A 107 41.92 39.24 11.30
CA ASP A 107 41.51 38.58 12.56
C ASP A 107 40.61 37.36 12.34
N ARG A 108 39.98 37.26 11.16
CA ARG A 108 39.11 36.14 10.77
C ARG A 108 39.80 35.13 9.86
N GLN A 109 41.02 35.40 9.41
CA GLN A 109 41.78 34.48 8.56
C GLN A 109 42.45 33.41 9.40
N GLY A 110 42.39 32.16 8.92
CA GLY A 110 42.94 31.00 9.62
C GLY A 110 42.80 29.73 8.79
N PRO A 111 42.95 28.52 9.37
CA PRO A 111 42.81 27.26 8.64
C PRO A 111 41.49 27.13 7.86
N ALA A 112 40.41 27.71 8.39
CA ALA A 112 39.10 27.76 7.74
C ALA A 112 39.07 28.60 6.45
N THR A 113 40.05 29.49 6.26
CA THR A 113 40.26 30.20 4.99
C THR A 113 40.65 29.21 3.90
N ASP A 114 41.64 28.34 4.12
CA ASP A 114 42.00 27.32 3.14
C ASP A 114 40.89 26.27 2.93
N VAL A 115 40.03 26.01 3.94
CA VAL A 115 38.80 25.21 3.75
C VAL A 115 37.87 25.85 2.72
N PHE A 116 37.72 27.19 2.75
CA PHE A 116 36.95 27.90 1.74
C PHE A 116 37.57 27.73 0.35
N LEU A 117 38.90 27.91 0.22
CA LEU A 117 39.57 27.78 -1.07
C LEU A 117 39.51 26.34 -1.61
N LEU A 118 39.55 25.33 -0.73
CA LEU A 118 39.27 23.94 -1.10
C LEU A 118 37.84 23.77 -1.61
N GLY A 119 36.86 24.38 -0.95
CA GLY A 119 35.47 24.43 -1.40
C GLY A 119 35.34 25.11 -2.77
N ALA A 120 36.00 26.25 -2.98
CA ALA A 120 36.03 26.97 -4.25
C ALA A 120 36.68 26.14 -5.37
N THR A 121 37.75 25.41 -5.06
CA THR A 121 38.40 24.49 -5.98
C THR A 121 37.49 23.30 -6.30
N LEU A 122 36.84 22.72 -5.30
CA LEU A 122 35.85 21.65 -5.50
C LEU A 122 34.67 22.15 -6.34
N TYR A 123 34.20 23.39 -6.15
CA TYR A 123 33.16 24.00 -6.98
C TYR A 123 33.55 23.97 -8.46
N GLU A 124 34.79 24.37 -8.78
CA GLU A 124 35.27 24.31 -10.17
C GLU A 124 35.42 22.88 -10.67
N VAL A 125 35.92 21.96 -9.83
CA VAL A 125 35.95 20.54 -10.17
C VAL A 125 34.54 20.06 -10.53
N LEU A 126 33.51 20.46 -9.78
CA LEU A 126 32.13 20.02 -9.99
C LEU A 126 31.44 20.66 -11.20
N THR A 127 31.76 21.91 -11.49
CA THR A 127 30.98 22.74 -12.43
C THR A 127 31.75 23.15 -13.68
N GLY A 128 33.08 23.03 -13.68
CA GLY A 128 34.00 23.50 -14.72
C GLY A 128 34.12 25.03 -14.76
N ARG A 129 33.60 25.72 -13.75
CA ARG A 129 33.59 27.18 -13.64
C ARG A 129 34.01 27.60 -12.25
N THR A 130 34.62 28.77 -12.15
CA THR A 130 34.92 29.38 -10.85
C THR A 130 33.64 29.82 -10.13
N PRO A 131 33.63 29.81 -8.78
CA PRO A 131 32.43 30.14 -8.02
C PRO A 131 31.99 31.60 -8.16
N TYR A 132 32.95 32.50 -8.39
CA TYR A 132 32.69 33.90 -8.68
C TYR A 132 32.84 34.17 -10.18
N GLN A 133 31.90 34.93 -10.73
CA GLN A 133 31.89 35.38 -12.12
C GLN A 133 31.95 36.91 -12.16
N GLY A 134 32.78 37.45 -13.05
CA GLY A 134 32.96 38.89 -13.17
C GLY A 134 33.85 39.26 -14.35
N ARG A 135 33.59 40.42 -14.94
CA ARG A 135 34.38 40.94 -16.09
C ARG A 135 35.56 41.80 -15.65
N THR A 136 35.58 42.23 -14.39
CA THR A 136 36.65 43.06 -13.83
C THR A 136 37.11 42.54 -12.47
N PRO A 137 38.38 42.75 -12.08
CA PRO A 137 38.87 42.38 -10.75
C PRO A 137 38.03 42.97 -9.62
N LEU A 138 37.57 44.22 -9.77
CA LEU A 138 36.71 44.87 -8.78
C LEU A 138 35.36 44.15 -8.63
N SER A 139 34.73 43.72 -9.73
CA SER A 139 33.46 42.97 -9.67
C SER A 139 33.60 41.63 -8.97
N LEU A 140 34.73 40.93 -9.20
CA LEU A 140 35.03 39.66 -8.53
C LEU A 140 35.29 39.87 -7.04
N MET A 141 36.05 40.92 -6.68
CA MET A 141 36.29 41.26 -5.28
C MET A 141 34.97 41.54 -4.54
N VAL A 142 34.07 42.33 -5.13
CA VAL A 142 32.75 42.61 -4.55
C VAL A 142 31.91 41.33 -4.39
N ALA A 143 31.98 40.41 -5.35
CA ALA A 143 31.29 39.12 -5.26
C ALA A 143 31.87 38.25 -4.13
N ALA A 144 33.21 38.18 -4.04
CA ALA A 144 33.94 37.45 -3.01
C ALA A 144 33.65 37.98 -1.61
N THR A 145 33.74 39.29 -1.38
CA THR A 145 33.40 39.93 -0.10
C THR A 145 31.97 39.60 0.35
N ARG A 146 31.03 39.48 -0.59
CA ARG A 146 29.61 39.17 -0.29
C ARG A 146 29.30 37.68 -0.26
N GLY A 147 30.26 36.80 -0.55
CA GLY A 147 30.01 35.35 -0.69
C GLY A 147 28.98 35.02 -1.77
N ARG A 148 28.84 35.83 -2.81
CA ARG A 148 27.85 35.63 -3.89
C ARG A 148 28.39 34.64 -4.92
N ILE A 149 28.19 33.37 -4.63
CA ILE A 149 28.55 32.25 -5.50
C ILE A 149 27.43 31.94 -6.50
N GLU A 150 27.80 31.53 -7.71
CA GLU A 150 26.84 31.09 -8.71
C GLU A 150 26.12 29.79 -8.29
N PRO A 151 24.82 29.63 -8.60
CA PRO A 151 24.09 28.40 -8.29
C PRO A 151 24.72 27.17 -8.95
N LEU A 152 24.72 26.05 -8.23
CA LEU A 152 25.21 24.77 -8.77
C LEU A 152 24.30 24.28 -9.90
N PRO A 153 24.85 23.81 -11.04
CA PRO A 153 24.08 23.19 -12.11
C PRO A 153 23.34 21.92 -11.66
N PRO A 154 22.21 21.56 -12.30
CA PRO A 154 21.41 20.38 -11.93
C PRO A 154 22.12 19.02 -12.08
N PHE A 155 23.17 18.95 -12.91
CA PHE A 155 23.93 17.71 -13.12
C PHE A 155 24.91 17.41 -11.98
N VAL A 156 25.18 18.38 -11.09
CA VAL A 156 26.07 18.19 -9.95
C VAL A 156 25.40 17.30 -8.89
N ASP A 157 26.13 16.29 -8.40
CA ASP A 157 25.65 15.46 -7.29
C ASP A 157 25.24 16.32 -6.10
N ARG A 158 23.99 16.18 -5.66
CA ARG A 158 23.41 17.05 -4.63
C ARG A 158 24.16 17.00 -3.30
N ARG A 159 24.72 15.83 -2.95
CA ARG A 159 25.40 15.62 -1.66
C ARG A 159 26.78 16.27 -1.68
N LEU A 160 27.52 16.07 -2.78
CA LEU A 160 28.82 16.69 -2.98
C LEU A 160 28.71 18.21 -3.21
N GLY A 161 27.65 18.65 -3.89
CA GLY A 161 27.30 20.06 -4.04
C GLY A 161 26.99 20.73 -2.68
N ALA A 162 26.18 20.10 -1.83
CA ALA A 162 25.90 20.61 -0.48
C ALA A 162 27.18 20.75 0.36
N LEU A 163 28.06 19.75 0.32
CA LEU A 163 29.37 19.78 0.99
C LEU A 163 30.25 20.93 0.49
N THR A 164 30.24 21.17 -0.82
CA THR A 164 30.98 22.27 -1.46
C THR A 164 30.49 23.63 -0.96
N LEU A 165 29.17 23.84 -0.95
CA LEU A 165 28.55 25.08 -0.47
C LEU A 165 28.75 25.29 1.03
N GLU A 166 28.81 24.22 1.83
CA GLU A 166 29.15 24.27 3.24
C GLU A 166 30.59 24.72 3.49
N ALA A 167 31.55 24.17 2.74
CA ALA A 167 32.95 24.62 2.78
C ALA A 167 33.09 26.10 2.40
N MET A 168 32.17 26.61 1.59
CA MET A 168 32.13 27.99 1.11
C MET A 168 31.19 28.92 1.90
N ARG A 169 30.83 28.58 3.13
CA ARG A 169 30.01 29.46 3.99
C ARG A 169 30.71 30.80 4.25
N LEU A 170 29.91 31.86 4.33
CA LEU A 170 30.40 33.23 4.53
C LEU A 170 31.16 33.35 5.86
N ASP A 171 30.60 32.77 6.93
CA ASP A 171 31.25 32.74 8.23
C ASP A 171 32.21 31.53 8.33
N PRO A 172 33.52 31.74 8.60
CA PRO A 172 34.47 30.64 8.77
C PRO A 172 34.05 29.60 9.81
N ALA A 173 33.28 29.98 10.83
CA ALA A 173 32.81 29.07 11.88
C ALA A 173 31.73 28.08 11.42
N GLU A 174 31.03 28.36 10.31
CA GLU A 174 30.00 27.48 9.73
C GLU A 174 30.57 26.45 8.73
N ARG A 175 31.87 26.51 8.46
CA ARG A 175 32.57 25.61 7.52
C ARG A 175 32.97 24.30 8.24
N PRO A 176 33.33 23.23 7.50
CA PRO A 176 33.97 22.07 8.09
C PRO A 176 35.15 22.48 8.98
N ALA A 177 35.23 21.89 10.17
CA ALA A 177 36.17 22.30 11.22
C ALA A 177 37.66 22.28 10.81
N SER A 178 38.00 21.50 9.78
CA SER A 178 39.34 21.44 9.19
C SER A 178 39.30 20.91 7.76
N VAL A 179 40.42 21.06 7.06
CA VAL A 179 40.61 20.44 5.73
C VAL A 179 40.51 18.91 5.79
N THR A 180 40.91 18.30 6.90
CA THR A 180 40.77 16.85 7.14
C THR A 180 39.30 16.45 7.30
N ALA A 181 38.50 17.24 8.04
CA ALA A 181 37.07 16.97 8.20
C ALA A 181 36.31 17.04 6.87
N LEU A 182 36.68 17.99 5.99
CA LEU A 182 36.18 18.03 4.62
C LEU A 182 36.63 16.81 3.81
N ALA A 183 37.91 16.45 3.89
CA ALA A 183 38.49 15.30 3.20
C ALA A 183 37.80 13.97 3.58
N ASP A 184 37.52 13.76 4.87
CA ASP A 184 36.84 12.55 5.36
C ASP A 184 35.44 12.42 4.78
N ARG A 185 34.71 13.52 4.64
CA ARG A 185 33.38 13.53 4.00
C ARG A 185 33.44 13.26 2.50
N ILE A 186 34.49 13.74 1.82
CA ILE A 186 34.73 13.42 0.40
C ILE A 186 35.10 11.93 0.23
N ARG A 187 35.93 11.37 1.12
CA ARG A 187 36.27 9.93 1.13
C ARG A 187 35.02 9.07 1.35
N ALA A 188 34.22 9.41 2.36
CA ALA A 188 32.97 8.72 2.62
C ALA A 188 32.04 8.75 1.40
N TRP A 189 31.92 9.89 0.71
CA TRP A 189 31.15 9.98 -0.53
C TRP A 189 31.73 9.07 -1.64
N LEU A 190 33.06 9.07 -1.84
CA LEU A 190 33.72 8.23 -2.84
C LEU A 190 33.50 6.72 -2.60
N GLU A 191 33.45 6.30 -1.34
CA GLU A 191 33.16 4.92 -0.96
C GLU A 191 31.68 4.57 -1.15
N GLN A 192 30.78 5.49 -0.82
CA GLN A 192 29.33 5.28 -0.83
C GLN A 192 28.68 5.53 -2.20
N ARG A 193 29.37 6.17 -3.15
CA ARG A 193 28.81 6.58 -4.46
C ARG A 193 28.03 5.48 -5.20
N PRO A 194 28.43 4.19 -5.24
CA PRO A 194 27.66 3.18 -5.98
C PRO A 194 26.32 2.89 -5.29
N ALA A 195 26.31 2.84 -3.95
CA ALA A 195 25.10 2.65 -3.15
C ALA A 195 24.15 3.85 -3.27
N LEU A 196 24.70 5.07 -3.29
CA LEU A 196 23.91 6.29 -3.45
C LEU A 196 23.19 6.37 -4.81
N ARG A 197 23.80 5.86 -5.90
CA ARG A 197 23.12 5.78 -7.21
C ARG A 197 21.95 4.81 -7.21
N LEU A 198 22.17 3.62 -6.66
CA LEU A 198 21.10 2.64 -6.51
C LEU A 198 19.94 3.20 -5.68
N LEU A 199 20.24 4.04 -4.69
CA LEU A 199 19.23 4.74 -3.91
C LEU A 199 18.50 5.82 -4.72
N ASP A 200 19.21 6.57 -5.57
CA ASP A 200 18.60 7.58 -6.43
C ASP A 200 17.71 6.92 -7.53
N ASP A 201 18.12 5.78 -8.07
CA ASP A 201 17.29 4.95 -8.98
C ASP A 201 16.03 4.41 -8.27
N ALA A 202 16.20 3.89 -7.04
CA ALA A 202 15.08 3.46 -6.23
C ALA A 202 14.12 4.62 -5.93
N ALA A 203 14.64 5.82 -5.67
CA ALA A 203 13.84 7.02 -5.47
C ALA A 203 12.98 7.36 -6.70
N GLY A 204 13.54 7.24 -7.90
CA GLY A 204 12.81 7.43 -9.16
C GLY A 204 11.68 6.42 -9.33
N ARG A 205 11.93 5.14 -9.03
CA ARG A 205 10.91 4.09 -9.09
C ARG A 205 9.82 4.26 -8.03
N ILE A 206 10.17 4.71 -6.82
CA ILE A 206 9.20 5.05 -5.77
C ILE A 206 8.29 6.19 -6.23
N ALA A 207 8.84 7.24 -6.84
CA ALA A 207 8.04 8.34 -7.38
C ALA A 207 7.07 7.86 -8.48
N ALA A 208 7.49 6.89 -9.30
CA ALA A 208 6.61 6.27 -10.29
C ALA A 208 5.46 5.46 -9.63
N LEU A 209 5.74 4.73 -8.55
CA LEU A 209 4.71 4.03 -7.77
C LEU A 209 3.72 5.00 -7.10
N GLU A 210 4.22 6.13 -6.56
CA GLU A 210 3.38 7.18 -5.97
C GLU A 210 2.45 7.79 -7.01
N ALA A 211 2.95 8.08 -8.21
CA ALA A 211 2.13 8.58 -9.31
C ALA A 211 1.08 7.57 -9.80
N ALA A 212 1.40 6.27 -9.77
CA ALA A 212 0.48 5.20 -10.18
C ALA A 212 -0.73 5.04 -9.24
N VAL A 213 -0.71 5.64 -8.04
CA VAL A 213 -1.87 5.70 -7.14
C VAL A 213 -2.99 6.54 -7.78
N GLU A 214 -2.65 7.60 -8.52
CA GLU A 214 -3.60 8.55 -9.10
C GLU A 214 -4.09 8.14 -10.50
N ALA A 215 -3.33 7.29 -11.21
CA ALA A 215 -3.65 6.81 -12.56
C ALA A 215 -3.48 5.28 -12.67
N PRO A 216 -4.55 4.48 -12.50
CA PRO A 216 -4.48 3.01 -12.44
C PRO A 216 -4.14 2.28 -13.75
N SER A 217 -3.58 2.96 -14.76
CA SER A 217 -3.30 2.37 -16.08
C SER A 217 -2.14 1.37 -16.08
N VAL A 218 -1.35 1.31 -15.01
CA VAL A 218 -0.19 0.41 -14.89
C VAL A 218 -0.62 -0.98 -14.44
N ASN A 219 -0.16 -2.01 -15.17
CA ASN A 219 -0.40 -3.42 -14.85
C ASN A 219 0.01 -3.74 -13.40
N ARG A 220 -0.88 -4.40 -12.64
CA ARG A 220 -0.65 -4.84 -11.25
C ARG A 220 0.65 -5.63 -11.09
N MET A 221 0.95 -6.55 -12.01
CA MET A 221 2.18 -7.36 -11.94
C MET A 221 3.44 -6.51 -12.03
N ALA A 222 3.43 -5.47 -12.87
CA ALA A 222 4.57 -4.57 -13.02
C ALA A 222 4.82 -3.78 -11.74
N ARG A 223 3.76 -3.27 -11.09
CA ARG A 223 3.85 -2.56 -9.80
C ARG A 223 4.39 -3.45 -8.68
N GLU A 224 3.96 -4.72 -8.62
CA GLU A 224 4.48 -5.66 -7.61
C GLU A 224 5.95 -5.99 -7.85
N ALA A 225 6.34 -6.27 -9.11
CA ALA A 225 7.74 -6.47 -9.46
C ALA A 225 8.61 -5.24 -9.17
N ASP A 226 8.08 -4.04 -9.38
CA ASP A 226 8.79 -2.81 -9.06
C ASP A 226 8.99 -2.62 -7.56
N PHE A 227 7.95 -2.86 -6.77
CA PHE A 227 8.02 -2.78 -5.33
C PHE A 227 9.04 -3.77 -4.74
N ASP A 228 9.03 -5.02 -5.21
CA ASP A 228 9.99 -6.02 -4.75
C ASP A 228 11.41 -5.69 -5.20
N GLY A 229 11.58 -5.18 -6.42
CA GLY A 229 12.86 -4.69 -6.91
C GLY A 229 13.40 -3.53 -6.06
N ILE A 230 12.56 -2.56 -5.70
CA ILE A 230 12.93 -1.47 -4.79
C ILE A 230 13.39 -2.04 -3.45
N ARG A 231 12.60 -2.94 -2.85
CA ARG A 231 12.95 -3.55 -1.55
C ARG A 231 14.28 -4.29 -1.59
N ALA A 232 14.55 -5.04 -2.66
CA ALA A 232 15.82 -5.73 -2.85
C ALA A 232 16.98 -4.74 -2.94
N THR A 233 16.82 -3.66 -3.72
CA THR A 233 17.83 -2.58 -3.80
C THR A 233 18.07 -1.94 -2.44
N LEU A 234 17.01 -1.57 -1.70
CA LEU A 234 17.14 -0.97 -0.37
C LEU A 234 17.86 -1.89 0.63
N ALA A 235 17.54 -3.19 0.62
CA ALA A 235 18.22 -4.17 1.46
C ALA A 235 19.71 -4.34 1.10
N GLN A 236 20.06 -4.21 -0.18
CA GLN A 236 21.44 -4.28 -0.66
C GLN A 236 22.26 -3.07 -0.22
N VAL A 237 21.67 -1.85 -0.25
CA VAL A 237 22.40 -0.61 0.07
C VAL A 237 22.39 -0.26 1.55
N ALA A 238 21.44 -0.77 2.34
CA ALA A 238 21.34 -0.54 3.78
C ALA A 238 22.66 -0.73 4.56
N PRO A 239 23.43 -1.83 4.38
CA PRO A 239 24.69 -1.99 5.12
C PRO A 239 25.83 -1.08 4.65
N LEU A 240 25.68 -0.42 3.48
CA LEU A 240 26.72 0.42 2.87
C LEU A 240 26.55 1.91 3.21
N LEU A 241 25.42 2.28 3.81
CA LEU A 241 25.06 3.66 4.10
C LEU A 241 24.84 3.87 5.61
N PRO A 242 24.99 5.10 6.12
CA PRO A 242 24.65 5.42 7.50
C PRO A 242 23.20 5.07 7.85
N ALA A 243 22.96 4.68 9.10
CA ALA A 243 21.62 4.43 9.61
C ALA A 243 20.70 5.66 9.45
N GLY A 244 19.44 5.44 9.11
CA GLY A 244 18.45 6.50 8.87
C GLY A 244 18.40 7.02 7.43
N VAL A 245 19.34 6.63 6.55
CA VAL A 245 19.35 7.07 5.14
C VAL A 245 18.38 6.27 4.27
N VAL A 246 18.18 4.98 4.54
CA VAL A 246 17.45 4.05 3.66
C VAL A 246 15.99 3.87 4.09
N GLU A 247 15.74 3.90 5.39
CA GLU A 247 14.46 3.68 6.05
C GLU A 247 13.33 4.57 5.50
N PRO A 248 13.56 5.89 5.23
CA PRO A 248 12.52 6.74 4.63
C PRO A 248 12.04 6.26 3.25
N PHE A 249 12.93 5.66 2.44
CA PHE A 249 12.59 5.15 1.11
C PHE A 249 11.72 3.90 1.21
N ALA A 250 12.03 3.00 2.15
CA ALA A 250 11.21 1.82 2.41
C ALA A 250 9.80 2.21 2.88
N GLY A 251 9.71 3.20 3.78
CA GLY A 251 8.46 3.80 4.23
C GLY A 251 7.58 4.31 3.07
N ARG A 252 8.16 5.16 2.21
CA ARG A 252 7.46 5.71 1.05
C ARG A 252 6.96 4.65 0.08
N ALA A 253 7.82 3.67 -0.26
CA ALA A 253 7.45 2.58 -1.15
C ALA A 253 6.27 1.76 -0.59
N ALA A 254 6.32 1.43 0.70
CA ALA A 254 5.27 0.67 1.39
C ALA A 254 3.94 1.45 1.42
N VAL A 255 3.98 2.75 1.71
CA VAL A 255 2.80 3.62 1.70
C VAL A 255 2.17 3.70 0.31
N ALA A 256 2.98 3.90 -0.75
CA ALA A 256 2.48 3.94 -2.13
C ALA A 256 1.73 2.65 -2.48
N MET A 257 2.33 1.49 -2.20
CA MET A 257 1.70 0.20 -2.48
C MET A 257 0.53 -0.12 -1.55
N ALA A 258 0.52 0.37 -0.31
CA ALA A 258 -0.63 0.23 0.57
C ALA A 258 -1.84 1.02 0.05
N ARG A 259 -1.62 2.25 -0.44
CA ARG A 259 -2.68 3.05 -1.09
C ARG A 259 -3.25 2.37 -2.32
N VAL A 260 -2.39 1.78 -3.16
CA VAL A 260 -2.83 0.94 -4.30
C VAL A 260 -3.72 -0.21 -3.84
N ALA A 261 -3.30 -0.98 -2.82
CA ALA A 261 -4.09 -2.09 -2.30
C ALA A 261 -5.46 -1.63 -1.77
N LEU A 262 -5.50 -0.51 -1.05
CA LEU A 262 -6.75 0.06 -0.56
C LEU A 262 -7.68 0.51 -1.68
N ALA A 263 -7.14 1.08 -2.75
CA ALA A 263 -7.91 1.45 -3.95
C ALA A 263 -8.47 0.21 -4.68
N GLU A 264 -7.75 -0.91 -4.65
CA GLU A 264 -8.20 -2.20 -5.20
C GLU A 264 -9.14 -2.97 -4.25
N GLY A 265 -9.41 -2.44 -3.05
CA GLY A 265 -10.28 -3.08 -2.05
C GLY A 265 -9.65 -4.27 -1.34
N ASP A 266 -8.31 -4.31 -1.25
CA ASP A 266 -7.54 -5.34 -0.56
C ASP A 266 -6.86 -4.76 0.71
N PRO A 267 -7.61 -4.61 1.82
CA PRO A 267 -7.06 -4.03 3.04
C PRO A 267 -6.02 -4.92 3.73
N GLU A 268 -6.00 -6.22 3.45
CA GLU A 268 -5.03 -7.14 4.05
C GLU A 268 -3.67 -7.00 3.37
N ALA A 269 -3.63 -6.90 2.04
CA ALA A 269 -2.38 -6.59 1.32
C ALA A 269 -1.80 -5.23 1.76
N ALA A 270 -2.64 -4.22 1.96
CA ALA A 270 -2.20 -2.92 2.48
C ALA A 270 -1.54 -3.05 3.87
N ARG A 271 -2.18 -3.79 4.79
CA ARG A 271 -1.64 -4.03 6.13
C ARG A 271 -0.29 -4.75 6.10
N VAL A 272 -0.16 -5.79 5.27
CA VAL A 272 1.10 -6.54 5.14
C VAL A 272 2.22 -5.63 4.68
N ARG A 273 1.98 -4.79 3.67
CA ARG A 273 2.99 -3.86 3.13
C ARG A 273 3.49 -2.85 4.17
N LEU A 274 2.59 -2.30 4.98
CA LEU A 274 2.93 -1.34 6.03
C LEU A 274 3.67 -1.97 7.24
N SER A 275 3.58 -3.30 7.40
CA SER A 275 4.19 -4.04 8.52
C SER A 275 5.45 -4.81 8.12
N LEU A 276 5.98 -4.59 6.91
CA LEU A 276 7.20 -5.23 6.46
C LEU A 276 8.41 -4.81 7.32
N PRO A 277 9.37 -5.71 7.58
CA PRO A 277 10.60 -5.38 8.31
C PRO A 277 11.38 -4.24 7.64
N GLY A 278 11.91 -3.31 8.43
CA GLY A 278 12.69 -2.17 7.95
C GLY A 278 11.86 -1.00 7.40
N VAL A 279 10.54 -1.11 7.39
CA VAL A 279 9.63 -0.03 7.02
C VAL A 279 9.39 0.88 8.23
N GLN A 280 9.85 2.13 8.14
CA GLN A 280 9.54 3.18 9.11
C GLN A 280 8.66 4.23 8.44
N ILE A 281 7.51 4.52 9.05
CA ILE A 281 6.50 5.43 8.51
C ILE A 281 6.15 6.44 9.60
N ASP A 282 6.04 7.71 9.20
CA ASP A 282 5.56 8.78 10.06
C ASP A 282 4.17 8.42 10.61
N PRO A 283 3.95 8.47 11.95
CA PRO A 283 2.64 8.25 12.55
C PRO A 283 1.51 9.08 11.94
N GLU A 284 1.79 10.30 11.49
CA GLU A 284 0.79 11.18 10.86
C GLU A 284 0.30 10.62 9.50
N VAL A 285 1.18 9.92 8.78
CA VAL A 285 0.85 9.25 7.51
C VAL A 285 0.22 7.88 7.74
N LEU A 286 0.66 7.16 8.78
CA LEU A 286 0.21 5.80 9.08
C LEU A 286 -1.24 5.77 9.62
N ALA A 287 -1.58 6.66 10.56
CA ALA A 287 -2.87 6.62 11.25
C ALA A 287 -4.10 6.69 10.33
N PRO A 288 -4.15 7.58 9.30
CA PRO A 288 -5.26 7.58 8.34
C PRO A 288 -5.39 6.26 7.56
N LEU A 289 -4.27 5.65 7.15
CA LEU A 289 -4.25 4.39 6.41
C LEU A 289 -4.78 3.24 7.26
N GLU A 290 -4.35 3.15 8.52
CA GLU A 290 -4.84 2.13 9.46
C GLU A 290 -6.35 2.25 9.70
N MET A 291 -6.86 3.46 9.79
CA MET A 291 -8.30 3.72 9.90
C MET A 291 -9.05 3.24 8.66
N THR A 292 -8.55 3.52 7.45
CA THR A 292 -9.14 3.02 6.20
C THR A 292 -9.09 1.49 6.12
N ILE A 293 -7.96 0.87 6.48
CA ILE A 293 -7.81 -0.60 6.55
C ILE A 293 -8.88 -1.18 7.49
N ARG A 294 -9.02 -0.62 8.69
CA ARG A 294 -10.01 -1.07 9.68
C ARG A 294 -11.44 -0.95 9.16
N GLN A 295 -11.78 0.16 8.52
CA GLN A 295 -13.11 0.39 7.94
C GLN A 295 -13.43 -0.63 6.84
N GLN A 296 -12.53 -0.82 5.86
CA GLN A 296 -12.74 -1.79 4.79
C GLN A 296 -12.85 -3.23 5.32
N ARG A 297 -12.05 -3.62 6.31
CA ARG A 297 -12.15 -4.95 6.94
C ARG A 297 -13.50 -5.17 7.62
N LEU A 298 -14.01 -4.16 8.34
CA LEU A 298 -15.33 -4.23 8.96
C LEU A 298 -16.44 -4.34 7.91
N GLU A 299 -16.33 -3.60 6.82
CA GLU A 299 -17.28 -3.67 5.71
C GLU A 299 -17.26 -5.05 5.02
N GLN A 300 -16.08 -5.59 4.75
CA GLN A 300 -15.91 -6.94 4.19
C GLN A 300 -16.46 -8.02 5.14
N ALA A 301 -16.17 -7.92 6.44
CA ALA A 301 -16.71 -8.83 7.44
C ALA A 301 -18.24 -8.75 7.53
N ARG A 302 -18.81 -7.53 7.44
CA ARG A 302 -20.26 -7.33 7.39
C ARG A 302 -20.88 -7.95 6.14
N LYS A 303 -20.31 -7.70 4.95
CA LYS A 303 -20.76 -8.31 3.69
C LYS A 303 -20.69 -9.83 3.75
N ALA A 304 -19.62 -10.39 4.33
CA ALA A 304 -19.47 -11.83 4.52
C ALA A 304 -20.54 -12.41 5.47
N ALA A 305 -20.82 -11.73 6.59
CA ALA A 305 -21.85 -12.15 7.54
C ALA A 305 -23.27 -12.03 6.95
N GLU A 306 -23.54 -11.01 6.14
CA GLU A 306 -24.81 -10.86 5.41
C GLU A 306 -24.97 -11.97 4.35
N ALA A 307 -23.90 -12.31 3.62
CA ALA A 307 -23.89 -13.41 2.68
C ALA A 307 -24.13 -14.77 3.37
N GLU A 308 -23.56 -14.99 4.54
CA GLU A 308 -23.77 -16.21 5.34
C GLU A 308 -25.23 -16.35 5.79
N LYS A 309 -25.89 -15.26 6.21
CA LYS A 309 -27.33 -15.26 6.57
C LYS A 309 -28.26 -15.59 5.38
N MET A 310 -27.79 -15.38 4.15
CA MET A 310 -28.49 -15.71 2.91
C MET A 310 -28.09 -17.11 2.38
N ASP A 311 -27.12 -17.78 2.99
CA ASP A 311 -26.67 -19.10 2.54
C ASP A 311 -27.77 -20.15 2.75
N ARG A 312 -28.38 -20.57 1.64
CA ARG A 312 -29.46 -21.56 1.57
C ARG A 312 -29.01 -22.95 2.00
N ARG A 313 -27.70 -23.20 2.13
CA ARG A 313 -27.15 -24.50 2.58
C ARG A 313 -27.32 -24.72 4.08
N VAL A 314 -27.33 -23.64 4.87
CA VAL A 314 -27.51 -23.70 6.32
C VAL A 314 -28.93 -24.18 6.62
N GLY A 315 -29.05 -25.32 7.31
CA GLY A 315 -30.34 -25.95 7.65
C GLY A 315 -30.83 -27.03 6.67
N ARG A 316 -30.09 -27.39 5.60
CA ARG A 316 -30.51 -28.44 4.65
C ARG A 316 -30.86 -29.78 5.32
N ARG A 317 -30.01 -30.25 6.24
CA ARG A 317 -30.25 -31.49 7.00
C ARG A 317 -31.51 -31.39 7.86
N VAL A 318 -31.73 -30.25 8.50
CA VAL A 318 -32.88 -30.05 9.39
C VAL A 318 -34.19 -29.99 8.60
N ARG A 319 -34.20 -29.34 7.43
CA ARG A 319 -35.35 -29.37 6.50
C ARG A 319 -35.68 -30.77 6.02
N GLY A 320 -34.68 -31.62 5.78
CA GLY A 320 -34.90 -33.04 5.46
C GLY A 320 -35.49 -33.83 6.62
N ILE A 321 -34.92 -33.71 7.83
CA ILE A 321 -35.36 -34.48 9.03
C ILE A 321 -36.79 -34.13 9.45
N VAL A 322 -37.18 -32.85 9.37
CA VAL A 322 -38.53 -32.39 9.76
C VAL A 322 -39.51 -32.49 8.59
N GLY A 323 -39.08 -32.15 7.37
CA GLY A 323 -39.94 -32.10 6.19
C GLY A 323 -40.33 -33.46 5.64
N LEU A 324 -39.46 -34.48 5.75
CA LEU A 324 -39.76 -35.83 5.24
C LEU A 324 -40.91 -36.51 5.99
N PRO A 325 -40.93 -36.59 7.34
CA PRO A 325 -42.03 -37.20 8.07
C PRO A 325 -43.35 -36.44 7.89
N LEU A 326 -43.30 -35.10 7.90
CA LEU A 326 -44.48 -34.26 7.68
C LEU A 326 -45.01 -34.42 6.24
N GLY A 327 -44.13 -34.46 5.25
CA GLY A 327 -44.49 -34.71 3.86
C GLY A 327 -45.09 -36.10 3.66
N ALA A 328 -44.53 -37.13 4.30
CA ALA A 328 -45.08 -38.48 4.27
C ALA A 328 -46.49 -38.53 4.88
N LEU A 329 -46.69 -37.91 6.05
CA LEU A 329 -48.01 -37.82 6.67
C LEU A 329 -49.01 -37.07 5.78
N TRP A 330 -48.57 -36.01 5.12
CA TRP A 330 -49.39 -35.20 4.21
C TRP A 330 -49.82 -35.95 2.94
N VAL A 331 -49.09 -36.99 2.53
CA VAL A 331 -49.47 -37.90 1.43
C VAL A 331 -50.36 -39.04 1.92
N LEU A 332 -50.02 -39.64 3.05
CA LEU A 332 -50.66 -40.88 3.54
C LEU A 332 -52.11 -40.66 3.98
N LEU A 333 -52.43 -39.50 4.55
CA LEU A 333 -53.80 -39.19 5.01
C LEU A 333 -54.83 -39.14 3.87
N PRO A 334 -54.66 -38.31 2.81
CA PRO A 334 -55.59 -38.32 1.69
C PRO A 334 -55.55 -39.64 0.90
N LEU A 335 -54.42 -40.33 0.86
CA LEU A 335 -54.32 -41.65 0.23
C LEU A 335 -55.17 -42.69 0.97
N HIS A 336 -55.10 -42.70 2.31
CA HIS A 336 -55.93 -43.58 3.12
C HIS A 336 -57.42 -43.31 2.91
N ALA A 337 -57.83 -42.03 2.91
CA ALA A 337 -59.20 -41.63 2.63
C ALA A 337 -59.66 -42.03 1.23
N ALA A 338 -58.77 -41.94 0.23
CA ALA A 338 -59.06 -42.37 -1.14
C ALA A 338 -59.28 -43.88 -1.26
N VAL A 339 -58.49 -44.69 -0.52
CA VAL A 339 -58.57 -46.15 -0.58
C VAL A 339 -59.76 -46.69 0.21
N THR A 340 -60.07 -46.12 1.37
CA THR A 340 -61.16 -46.59 2.24
C THR A 340 -62.51 -45.97 1.92
N GLY A 341 -62.53 -44.89 1.13
CA GLY A 341 -63.73 -44.08 0.90
C GLY A 341 -64.18 -43.27 2.12
N ALA A 342 -63.45 -43.35 3.24
CA ALA A 342 -63.78 -42.65 4.48
C ALA A 342 -63.14 -41.26 4.49
N ILE A 343 -63.88 -40.26 4.05
CA ILE A 343 -63.45 -38.87 4.15
C ILE A 343 -63.68 -38.39 5.59
N PRO A 344 -62.63 -37.95 6.31
CA PRO A 344 -62.78 -37.48 7.68
C PRO A 344 -63.65 -36.22 7.76
N PRO A 345 -64.42 -36.03 8.85
CA PRO A 345 -65.17 -34.80 9.08
C PRO A 345 -64.23 -33.58 9.10
N LEU A 346 -64.68 -32.45 8.53
CA LEU A 346 -63.88 -31.23 8.40
C LEU A 346 -63.35 -30.71 9.73
N THR A 347 -64.11 -30.88 10.82
CA THR A 347 -63.67 -30.53 12.19
C THR A 347 -62.45 -31.32 12.67
N VAL A 348 -62.36 -32.60 12.30
CA VAL A 348 -61.21 -33.47 12.63
C VAL A 348 -59.98 -33.01 11.84
N VAL A 349 -60.17 -32.70 10.56
CA VAL A 349 -59.08 -32.20 9.69
C VAL A 349 -58.57 -30.84 10.19
N ALA A 350 -59.49 -29.93 10.52
CA ALA A 350 -59.18 -28.61 11.10
C ALA A 350 -58.35 -28.70 12.37
N THR A 351 -58.75 -29.60 13.28
CA THR A 351 -58.03 -29.83 14.53
C THR A 351 -56.65 -30.42 14.27
N GLY A 352 -56.53 -31.34 13.32
CA GLY A 352 -55.25 -31.93 12.90
C GLY A 352 -54.29 -30.89 12.35
N ASN A 353 -54.74 -30.04 11.42
CA ASN A 353 -53.93 -28.97 10.83
C ASN A 353 -53.48 -27.94 11.88
N ALA A 354 -54.38 -27.53 12.78
CA ALA A 354 -54.03 -26.63 13.88
C ALA A 354 -52.98 -27.25 14.82
N ALA A 355 -53.12 -28.54 15.15
CA ALA A 355 -52.15 -29.27 15.98
C ALA A 355 -50.78 -29.37 15.30
N ILE A 356 -50.72 -29.66 14.00
CA ILE A 356 -49.47 -29.68 13.22
C ILE A 356 -48.83 -28.28 13.24
N GLY A 357 -49.60 -27.22 13.04
CA GLY A 357 -49.11 -25.84 13.13
C GLY A 357 -48.47 -25.51 14.48
N LEU A 358 -49.10 -25.94 15.59
CA LEU A 358 -48.56 -25.79 16.94
C LEU A 358 -47.27 -26.59 17.16
N VAL A 359 -47.20 -27.83 16.64
CA VAL A 359 -46.00 -28.66 16.72
C VAL A 359 -44.85 -28.02 15.95
N VAL A 360 -45.10 -27.53 14.73
CA VAL A 360 -44.09 -26.82 13.93
C VAL A 360 -43.60 -25.56 14.65
N LEU A 361 -44.51 -24.78 15.23
CA LEU A 361 -44.17 -23.60 16.02
C LEU A 361 -43.31 -23.95 17.25
N ALA A 362 -43.70 -24.98 18.00
CA ALA A 362 -42.97 -25.45 19.19
C ALA A 362 -41.57 -25.98 18.84
N LEU A 363 -41.44 -26.78 17.77
CA LEU A 363 -40.15 -27.28 17.27
C LEU A 363 -39.24 -26.12 16.87
N PHE A 364 -39.79 -25.09 16.23
CA PHE A 364 -39.03 -23.93 15.81
C PHE A 364 -38.59 -23.06 16.99
N ALA A 365 -39.47 -22.84 17.97
CA ALA A 365 -39.13 -22.14 19.21
C ALA A 365 -38.02 -22.88 19.97
N ALA A 366 -38.13 -24.21 20.10
CA ALA A 366 -37.14 -25.04 20.79
C ALA A 366 -35.78 -25.12 20.07
N ARG A 367 -35.75 -24.88 18.75
CA ARG A 367 -34.53 -24.99 17.92
C ARG A 367 -34.25 -23.71 17.12
N TRP A 368 -34.60 -22.54 17.65
CA TRP A 368 -34.48 -21.25 16.96
C TRP A 368 -33.06 -20.97 16.45
N GLN A 369 -32.02 -21.33 17.20
CA GLN A 369 -30.63 -21.12 16.78
C GLN A 369 -30.25 -21.90 15.51
N HIS A 370 -30.88 -23.06 15.27
CA HIS A 370 -30.61 -23.90 14.10
C HIS A 370 -31.62 -23.73 12.97
N LEU A 371 -32.87 -23.37 13.31
CA LEU A 371 -33.97 -23.24 12.37
C LEU A 371 -34.27 -21.77 12.01
N GLY A 372 -34.04 -20.80 12.89
CA GLY A 372 -34.30 -19.37 12.66
C GLY A 372 -33.11 -18.53 12.21
N GLY A 373 -31.92 -19.14 12.13
CA GLY A 373 -30.66 -18.43 11.89
C GLY A 373 -30.52 -17.80 10.50
N THR A 374 -31.31 -18.21 9.51
CA THR A 374 -31.23 -17.69 8.13
C THR A 374 -32.56 -17.17 7.62
N VAL A 375 -32.52 -16.21 6.70
CA VAL A 375 -33.72 -15.63 6.06
C VAL A 375 -34.58 -16.72 5.38
N PRO A 376 -34.03 -17.66 4.59
CA PRO A 376 -34.83 -18.71 3.94
C PRO A 376 -35.56 -19.62 4.93
N ASN A 377 -34.97 -19.95 6.07
CA ASN A 377 -35.62 -20.82 7.04
C ASN A 377 -36.76 -20.11 7.79
N ARG A 378 -36.61 -18.80 8.07
CA ARG A 378 -37.70 -17.99 8.65
C ARG A 378 -38.87 -17.85 7.70
N LEU A 379 -38.60 -17.66 6.41
CA LEU A 379 -39.65 -17.63 5.37
C LEU A 379 -40.34 -18.99 5.23
N LEU A 380 -39.57 -20.09 5.24
CA LEU A 380 -40.14 -21.44 5.24
C LEU A 380 -41.07 -21.66 6.44
N LEU A 381 -40.65 -21.27 7.65
CA LEU A 381 -41.50 -21.35 8.84
C LEU A 381 -42.80 -20.58 8.65
N LEU A 382 -42.69 -19.32 8.19
CA LEU A 382 -43.85 -18.46 8.00
C LEU A 382 -44.84 -19.08 7.01
N SER A 383 -44.34 -19.65 5.90
CA SER A 383 -45.18 -20.38 4.93
C SER A 383 -45.89 -21.59 5.55
N TRP A 384 -45.21 -22.37 6.40
CA TRP A 384 -45.82 -23.52 7.08
C TRP A 384 -46.89 -23.10 8.08
N ILE A 385 -46.63 -22.09 8.91
CA ILE A 385 -47.60 -21.55 9.87
C ILE A 385 -48.83 -21.01 9.14
N ILE A 386 -48.63 -20.19 8.10
CA ILE A 386 -49.73 -19.63 7.32
C ILE A 386 -50.55 -20.74 6.67
N ALA A 387 -49.91 -21.78 6.12
CA ALA A 387 -50.60 -22.90 5.51
C ALA A 387 -51.43 -23.69 6.54
N THR A 388 -50.82 -24.16 7.63
CA THR A 388 -51.50 -25.03 8.59
C THR A 388 -52.64 -24.34 9.33
N PHE A 389 -52.45 -23.08 9.78
CA PHE A 389 -53.51 -22.33 10.44
C PHE A 389 -54.56 -21.81 9.45
N GLY A 390 -54.14 -21.44 8.23
CA GLY A 390 -55.03 -21.04 7.16
C GLY A 390 -55.97 -22.17 6.74
N PHE A 391 -55.45 -23.39 6.57
CA PHE A 391 -56.26 -24.57 6.28
C PHE A 391 -57.21 -24.90 7.42
N ALA A 392 -56.71 -24.93 8.66
CA ALA A 392 -57.55 -25.22 9.82
C ALA A 392 -58.72 -24.23 9.96
N LEU A 393 -58.46 -22.93 9.78
CA LEU A 393 -59.48 -21.90 9.81
C LEU A 393 -60.51 -22.08 8.69
N PHE A 394 -60.04 -22.37 7.47
CA PHE A 394 -60.89 -22.57 6.30
C PHE A 394 -61.77 -23.82 6.43
N GLU A 395 -61.23 -24.94 6.92
CA GLU A 395 -61.94 -26.19 7.18
C GLU A 395 -63.04 -26.01 8.23
N TYR A 396 -62.70 -25.35 9.34
CA TYR A 396 -63.67 -25.04 10.39
C TYR A 396 -64.77 -24.11 9.90
N TRP A 397 -64.42 -23.09 9.10
CA TRP A 397 -65.41 -22.20 8.51
C TRP A 397 -66.31 -22.94 7.50
N GLY A 398 -65.74 -23.75 6.61
CA GLY A 398 -66.47 -24.55 5.63
C GLY A 398 -67.46 -25.51 6.26
N ASP A 399 -67.07 -26.17 7.36
CA ASP A 399 -67.96 -27.02 8.16
C ASP A 399 -69.18 -26.23 8.68
N ARG A 400 -68.96 -25.02 9.22
CA ARG A 400 -70.03 -24.14 9.71
C ARG A 400 -70.95 -23.60 8.63
N GLN A 401 -70.47 -23.51 7.38
CA GLN A 401 -71.28 -23.12 6.23
C GLN A 401 -71.96 -24.32 5.56
N GLY A 402 -71.75 -25.54 6.04
CA GLY A 402 -72.34 -26.76 5.46
C GLY A 402 -71.72 -27.15 4.11
N PHE A 403 -70.48 -26.76 3.84
CA PHE A 403 -69.78 -27.20 2.64
C PHE A 403 -69.45 -28.69 2.73
N SER A 404 -69.55 -29.37 1.58
CA SER A 404 -69.09 -30.76 1.49
C SER A 404 -67.56 -30.81 1.67
N PRO A 405 -67.03 -31.86 2.30
CA PRO A 405 -65.59 -32.05 2.43
C PRO A 405 -64.86 -31.94 1.08
N GLN A 406 -65.44 -32.51 0.02
CA GLN A 406 -64.86 -32.51 -1.32
C GLN A 406 -64.59 -31.09 -1.83
N ASN A 407 -65.57 -30.17 -1.69
CA ASN A 407 -65.43 -28.79 -2.15
C ASN A 407 -64.36 -28.04 -1.36
N VAL A 408 -64.26 -28.30 -0.06
CA VAL A 408 -63.22 -27.71 0.79
C VAL A 408 -61.83 -28.17 0.34
N TYR A 409 -61.64 -29.45 0.03
CA TYR A 409 -60.36 -29.96 -0.47
C TYR A 409 -59.96 -29.42 -1.86
N VAL A 410 -60.93 -29.20 -2.76
CA VAL A 410 -60.65 -28.53 -4.05
C VAL A 410 -60.12 -27.10 -3.82
N ILE A 411 -60.74 -26.35 -2.92
CA ILE A 411 -60.30 -24.98 -2.58
C ILE A 411 -58.93 -25.01 -1.87
N GLN A 412 -58.66 -26.02 -1.04
CA GLN A 412 -57.34 -26.21 -0.46
C GLN A 412 -56.26 -26.44 -1.51
N LEU A 413 -56.52 -27.23 -2.56
CA LEU A 413 -55.56 -27.40 -3.65
C LEU A 413 -55.25 -26.06 -4.33
N LEU A 414 -56.25 -25.18 -4.49
CA LEU A 414 -56.04 -23.82 -4.99
C LEU A 414 -55.17 -22.99 -4.04
N MET A 415 -55.46 -23.03 -2.74
CA MET A 415 -54.66 -22.35 -1.72
C MET A 415 -53.21 -22.86 -1.71
N VAL A 416 -52.99 -24.18 -1.81
CA VAL A 416 -51.67 -24.80 -1.94
C VAL A 416 -50.95 -24.29 -3.19
N THR A 417 -51.66 -24.11 -4.31
CA THR A 417 -51.07 -23.54 -5.54
C THR A 417 -50.55 -22.13 -5.33
N ILE A 418 -51.32 -21.28 -4.66
CA ILE A 418 -50.92 -19.89 -4.37
C ILE A 418 -49.70 -19.89 -3.42
N ILE A 419 -49.75 -20.68 -2.34
CA ILE A 419 -48.67 -20.79 -1.36
C ILE A 419 -47.39 -21.34 -2.02
N ALA A 420 -47.51 -22.36 -2.87
CA ALA A 420 -46.40 -22.94 -3.63
C ALA A 420 -45.82 -21.94 -4.64
N GLY A 421 -46.64 -21.07 -5.23
CA GLY A 421 -46.21 -19.98 -6.09
C GLY A 421 -45.32 -18.97 -5.35
N ILE A 422 -45.81 -18.48 -4.20
CA ILE A 422 -45.05 -17.58 -3.33
C ILE A 422 -43.74 -18.23 -2.87
N TYR A 423 -43.79 -19.51 -2.48
CA TYR A 423 -42.63 -20.28 -2.06
C TYR A 423 -41.59 -20.44 -3.17
N SER A 424 -42.03 -20.81 -4.38
CA SER A 424 -41.13 -21.05 -5.50
C SER A 424 -40.48 -19.75 -5.98
N ILE A 425 -41.21 -18.63 -6.02
CA ILE A 425 -40.64 -17.33 -6.42
C ILE A 425 -39.70 -16.79 -5.34
N GLY A 426 -40.11 -16.83 -4.07
CA GLY A 426 -39.40 -16.15 -2.98
C GLY A 426 -38.29 -16.95 -2.31
N ILE A 427 -38.35 -18.29 -2.34
CA ILE A 427 -37.53 -19.14 -1.46
C ILE A 427 -36.72 -20.16 -2.28
N GLU A 428 -37.38 -20.99 -3.07
CA GLU A 428 -36.72 -22.04 -3.89
C GLU A 428 -37.18 -21.99 -5.35
N PRO A 429 -36.54 -21.16 -6.21
CA PRO A 429 -36.88 -21.05 -7.62
C PRO A 429 -36.90 -22.37 -8.38
N ARG A 430 -36.14 -23.38 -7.93
CA ARG A 430 -36.14 -24.71 -8.55
C ARG A 430 -37.41 -25.51 -8.29
N SER A 431 -38.22 -25.14 -7.30
CA SER A 431 -39.51 -25.79 -7.03
C SER A 431 -40.66 -25.26 -7.89
N TRP A 432 -40.40 -24.39 -8.88
CA TRP A 432 -41.43 -23.88 -9.79
C TRP A 432 -42.35 -24.94 -10.41
N PRO A 433 -41.92 -26.19 -10.70
CA PRO A 433 -42.83 -27.20 -11.24
C PRO A 433 -44.00 -27.54 -10.30
N VAL A 434 -43.84 -27.31 -8.98
CA VAL A 434 -44.91 -27.50 -7.98
C VAL A 434 -46.15 -26.68 -8.33
N ILE A 435 -45.97 -25.45 -8.82
CA ILE A 435 -47.08 -24.55 -9.18
C ILE A 435 -47.98 -25.20 -10.23
N PHE A 436 -47.37 -25.86 -11.23
CA PHE A 436 -48.08 -26.50 -12.32
C PHE A 436 -48.77 -27.78 -11.87
N THR A 437 -48.11 -28.60 -11.04
CA THR A 437 -48.70 -29.84 -10.52
C THR A 437 -49.91 -29.54 -9.63
N THR A 438 -49.81 -28.51 -8.79
CA THR A 438 -50.91 -28.13 -7.89
C THR A 438 -52.05 -27.47 -8.65
N ALA A 439 -51.76 -26.61 -9.63
CA ALA A 439 -52.80 -25.99 -10.46
C ALA A 439 -53.57 -27.05 -11.27
N ALA A 440 -52.87 -28.04 -11.84
CA ALA A 440 -53.49 -29.16 -12.52
C ALA A 440 -54.34 -30.00 -11.56
N ALA A 441 -53.85 -30.27 -10.35
CA ALA A 441 -54.60 -30.99 -9.32
C ALA A 441 -55.87 -30.25 -8.90
N THR A 442 -55.82 -28.93 -8.73
CA THR A 442 -57.01 -28.10 -8.48
C THR A 442 -58.04 -28.27 -9.59
N PHE A 443 -57.62 -28.17 -10.85
CA PHE A 443 -58.52 -28.29 -12.00
C PHE A 443 -59.16 -29.69 -12.08
N VAL A 444 -58.35 -30.74 -11.95
CA VAL A 444 -58.84 -32.13 -11.98
C VAL A 444 -59.75 -32.43 -10.79
N GLY A 445 -59.39 -31.97 -9.59
CA GLY A 445 -60.22 -32.14 -8.39
C GLY A 445 -61.56 -31.41 -8.50
N ALA A 446 -61.60 -30.25 -9.15
CA ALA A 446 -62.85 -29.53 -9.42
C ALA A 446 -63.75 -30.25 -10.43
N MET A 447 -63.16 -30.92 -11.42
CA MET A 447 -63.89 -31.69 -12.44
C MET A 447 -64.37 -33.05 -11.91
N LEU A 448 -63.65 -33.65 -10.97
CA LEU A 448 -63.92 -34.97 -10.39
C LEU A 448 -63.94 -34.90 -8.85
N PRO A 449 -64.96 -34.27 -8.22
CA PRO A 449 -64.99 -34.08 -6.77
C PRO A 449 -64.95 -35.38 -5.97
N ASP A 450 -65.53 -36.47 -6.49
CA ASP A 450 -65.52 -37.78 -5.83
C ASP A 450 -64.12 -38.40 -5.76
N GLN A 451 -63.21 -37.98 -6.65
CA GLN A 451 -61.82 -38.46 -6.71
C GLN A 451 -60.84 -37.47 -6.06
N VAL A 452 -61.32 -36.39 -5.43
CA VAL A 452 -60.46 -35.31 -4.91
C VAL A 452 -59.43 -35.80 -3.89
N MET A 453 -59.72 -36.84 -3.13
CA MET A 453 -58.74 -37.45 -2.19
C MET A 453 -57.58 -38.12 -2.91
N ALA A 454 -57.86 -38.87 -3.98
CA ALA A 454 -56.83 -39.50 -4.81
C ALA A 454 -55.99 -38.43 -5.53
N VAL A 455 -56.63 -37.39 -6.06
CA VAL A 455 -55.97 -36.24 -6.70
C VAL A 455 -55.08 -35.49 -5.69
N THR A 456 -55.56 -35.27 -4.47
CA THR A 456 -54.80 -34.60 -3.40
C THR A 456 -53.60 -35.43 -2.96
N ALA A 457 -53.75 -36.75 -2.80
CA ALA A 457 -52.65 -37.64 -2.47
C ALA A 457 -51.57 -37.65 -3.55
N ALA A 458 -51.97 -37.77 -4.83
CA ALA A 458 -51.06 -37.75 -5.96
C ALA A 458 -50.33 -36.40 -6.06
N ASN A 459 -51.05 -35.29 -5.91
CA ASN A 459 -50.47 -33.96 -5.87
C ASN A 459 -49.42 -33.85 -4.75
N ASN A 460 -49.78 -34.17 -3.51
CA ASN A 460 -48.89 -34.07 -2.36
C ASN A 460 -47.62 -34.91 -2.56
N PHE A 461 -47.75 -36.09 -3.19
CA PHE A 461 -46.60 -36.92 -3.55
C PHE A 461 -45.65 -36.20 -4.52
N PHE A 462 -46.18 -35.59 -5.59
CA PHE A 462 -45.38 -34.82 -6.52
C PHE A 462 -44.70 -33.61 -5.86
N ILE A 463 -45.40 -32.89 -4.99
CA ILE A 463 -44.80 -31.78 -4.23
C ILE A 463 -43.59 -32.29 -3.43
N VAL A 464 -43.77 -33.35 -2.65
CA VAL A 464 -42.70 -33.93 -1.82
C VAL A 464 -41.54 -34.39 -2.69
N ALA A 465 -41.80 -35.08 -3.81
CA ALA A 465 -40.77 -35.53 -4.74
C ALA A 465 -39.97 -34.37 -5.36
N ILE A 466 -40.65 -33.31 -5.80
CA ILE A 466 -40.00 -32.13 -6.40
C ILE A 466 -39.15 -31.40 -5.36
N LEU A 467 -39.66 -31.22 -4.14
CA LEU A 467 -38.91 -30.59 -3.05
C LEU A 467 -37.68 -31.43 -2.64
N LEU A 468 -37.78 -32.75 -2.63
CA LEU A 468 -36.65 -33.65 -2.36
C LEU A 468 -35.60 -33.59 -3.48
N TYR A 469 -36.04 -33.58 -4.73
CA TYR A 469 -35.16 -33.42 -5.88
C TYR A 469 -34.41 -32.08 -5.85
N ALA A 470 -35.12 -30.98 -5.57
CA ALA A 470 -34.52 -29.65 -5.42
C ALA A 470 -33.50 -29.60 -4.26
N ALA A 471 -33.78 -30.30 -3.15
CA ALA A 471 -32.87 -30.39 -2.01
C ALA A 471 -31.63 -31.25 -2.29
N TRP A 472 -31.77 -32.33 -3.09
CA TRP A 472 -30.71 -33.29 -3.38
C TRP A 472 -29.74 -32.81 -4.46
N THR A 473 -30.23 -32.11 -5.48
CA THR A 473 -29.43 -31.59 -6.61
C THR A 473 -28.66 -30.30 -6.32
N MET A 474 -28.78 -29.74 -5.12
CA MET A 474 -27.96 -28.59 -4.73
C MET A 474 -26.48 -28.98 -4.67
N PRO A 475 -25.58 -28.26 -5.38
CA PRO A 475 -24.16 -28.60 -5.44
C PRO A 475 -23.56 -28.75 -4.04
N ARG A 476 -22.92 -29.90 -3.80
CA ARG A 476 -22.00 -30.11 -2.68
C ARG A 476 -20.69 -29.45 -3.10
N THR A 477 -20.28 -28.35 -2.45
CA THR A 477 -18.94 -27.81 -2.68
C THR A 477 -17.95 -28.39 -1.67
N PRO A 478 -16.66 -28.47 -2.04
CA PRO A 478 -15.64 -29.18 -1.29
C PRO A 478 -15.51 -28.59 0.12
N ALA A 479 -15.14 -29.43 1.08
CA ALA A 479 -14.60 -28.94 2.33
C ALA A 479 -13.52 -27.91 2.00
N ARG A 480 -13.63 -26.70 2.56
CA ARG A 480 -12.51 -25.76 2.59
C ARG A 480 -11.36 -26.50 3.26
N SER A 481 -10.44 -27.04 2.47
CA SER A 481 -9.10 -27.36 2.95
C SER A 481 -8.50 -26.04 3.40
N GLY A 482 -8.15 -25.96 4.68
CA GLY A 482 -7.44 -24.81 5.21
C GLY A 482 -6.17 -24.58 4.40
N ALA A 483 -6.01 -23.33 3.95
CA ALA A 483 -4.75 -22.74 3.57
C ALA A 483 -4.59 -21.48 4.44
#